data_AF-A0A4U7EX92-F1
#
_entry.id   AF-A0A4U7EX92-F1
#
_cell.length_a   1.000
_cell.length_b   1.000
_cell.length_c   1.000
_cell.angle_alpha   90.00
_cell.angle_beta   90.00
_cell.angle_gamma   90.00
#
_symmetry.space_group_name_H-M   'P 1'
#
loop_
_entity.id
_entity.type
_entity.pdbx_description
1 polymer ?
#
loop_
_entity_poly.entity_id
_entity_poly.type
_entity_poly.pdbx_seq_one_letter_code
_entity_poly.pdbx_strand_id
1 'polypeptide(L)'
;MDRYGIGKLIAALRGAGLHFAGKTTQRMVAADIDVRETEAMMIIYALKPALVVGRDHDPFFEYLFPDVDDDMDLPDLDEISDAPTRSSDLDR
;
A
#
# COMPACT_ATOMS: atom_id res chain seq x y z
N MET A 1 -2.36 -8.49 -23.98
CA MET A 1 -3.03 -7.70 -22.92
C MET A 1 -2.31 -7.97 -21.61
N ASP A 2 -1.82 -6.91 -21.00
CA ASP A 2 -0.78 -6.86 -19.96
C ASP A 2 -1.15 -7.53 -18.63
N ARG A 3 -1.17 -8.86 -18.63
CA ARG A 3 -1.33 -9.67 -17.41
C ARG A 3 -0.15 -9.55 -16.43
N TYR A 4 0.96 -8.95 -16.86
CA TYR A 4 2.18 -8.85 -16.05
C TYR A 4 2.25 -7.59 -15.17
N GLY A 5 1.57 -6.49 -15.52
CA GLY A 5 1.66 -5.23 -14.78
C GLY A 5 0.71 -5.17 -13.58
N ILE A 6 -0.59 -5.35 -13.84
CA ILE A 6 -1.64 -5.17 -12.82
C ILE A 6 -1.53 -6.23 -11.72
N GLY A 7 -1.26 -7.49 -12.06
CA GLY A 7 -1.11 -8.56 -11.08
C GLY A 7 0.05 -8.31 -10.11
N LYS A 8 1.20 -7.84 -10.63
CA LYS A 8 2.35 -7.46 -9.79
C LYS A 8 2.06 -6.24 -8.92
N LEU A 9 1.31 -5.26 -9.43
CA LEU A 9 0.89 -4.09 -8.63
C LEU A 9 -0.03 -4.48 -7.49
N ILE A 10 -1.04 -5.32 -7.75
CA ILE A 10 -1.95 -5.83 -6.70
C ILE A 10 -1.16 -6.63 -5.67
N ALA A 11 -0.23 -7.49 -6.11
CA ALA A 11 0.61 -8.25 -5.21
C ALA A 11 1.53 -7.35 -4.37
N ALA A 12 2.08 -6.29 -4.94
CA ALA A 12 2.89 -5.30 -4.23
C ALA A 12 2.07 -4.52 -3.20
N LEU A 13 0.86 -4.08 -3.56
CA LEU A 13 -0.06 -3.40 -2.64
C LEU A 13 -0.44 -4.31 -1.47
N ARG A 14 -0.78 -5.57 -1.76
CA ARG A 14 -1.12 -6.55 -0.73
C ARG A 14 0.06 -6.87 0.18
N GLY A 15 1.24 -7.05 -0.41
CA GLY A 15 2.50 -7.27 0.32
C GLY A 15 2.86 -6.08 1.21
N ALA A 16 2.63 -4.85 0.75
CA ALA A 16 2.86 -3.63 1.53
C ALA A 16 1.92 -3.55 2.75
N GLY A 17 0.61 -3.78 2.57
CA GLY A 17 -0.32 -3.79 3.71
C GLY A 17 0.02 -4.87 4.73
N LEU A 18 0.35 -6.09 4.28
CA LEU A 18 0.80 -7.16 5.18
C LEU A 18 2.12 -6.82 5.90
N HIS A 19 3.00 -6.05 5.26
CA HIS A 19 4.25 -5.61 5.87
C HIS A 19 3.99 -4.63 7.01
N PHE A 20 3.13 -3.62 6.78
CA PHE A 20 2.73 -2.66 7.82
C PHE A 20 1.88 -3.29 8.92
N ALA A 21 1.18 -4.40 8.65
CA ALA A 21 0.53 -5.23 9.68
C ALA A 21 1.49 -6.21 10.40
N GLY A 22 2.80 -6.19 10.08
CA GLY A 22 3.79 -7.07 10.69
C GLY A 22 3.65 -8.57 10.35
N LYS A 23 2.84 -8.94 9.35
CA LYS A 23 2.59 -10.33 8.97
C LYS A 23 3.59 -10.87 7.94
N THR A 24 4.34 -9.98 7.29
CA THR A 24 5.38 -10.36 6.32
C THR A 24 6.62 -9.47 6.42
N THR A 25 7.71 -9.95 5.84
CA THR A 25 8.98 -9.21 5.74
C THR A 25 9.18 -8.67 4.34
N GLN A 26 9.98 -7.62 4.19
CA GLN A 26 10.34 -7.05 2.88
C GLN A 26 10.95 -8.12 1.94
N ARG A 27 11.75 -9.03 2.49
CA ARG A 27 12.33 -10.17 1.75
C ARG A 27 11.26 -11.11 1.17
N MET A 28 10.23 -11.41 1.94
CA MET A 28 9.13 -12.27 1.48
C MET A 28 8.31 -11.58 0.39
N VAL A 29 8.01 -10.30 0.55
CA VAL A 29 7.32 -9.50 -0.48
C VAL A 29 8.15 -9.44 -1.76
N ALA A 30 9.47 -9.25 -1.66
CA ALA A 30 10.38 -9.24 -2.81
C ALA A 30 10.34 -10.55 -3.60
N ALA A 31 10.32 -11.68 -2.91
CA ALA A 31 10.20 -13.00 -3.53
C ALA A 31 8.84 -13.17 -4.22
N ASP A 32 7.75 -12.72 -3.59
CA ASP A 32 6.39 -12.88 -4.12
C ASP A 32 6.13 -12.05 -5.39
N ILE A 33 6.71 -10.86 -5.50
CA ILE A 33 6.55 -9.97 -6.67
C ILE A 33 7.71 -10.08 -7.68
N ASP A 34 8.68 -10.95 -7.39
CA ASP A 34 9.83 -11.26 -8.23
C ASP A 34 10.66 -10.00 -8.55
N VAL A 35 11.18 -9.37 -7.48
CA VAL A 35 12.07 -8.20 -7.51
C VAL A 35 13.17 -8.32 -6.46
N ARG A 36 14.14 -7.40 -6.47
CA ARG A 36 15.20 -7.36 -5.44
C ARG A 36 14.65 -6.85 -4.10
N GLU A 37 15.23 -7.28 -2.99
CA GLU A 37 14.81 -6.83 -1.65
C GLU A 37 14.82 -5.29 -1.51
N THR A 38 15.85 -4.63 -2.06
CA THR A 38 15.94 -3.16 -2.07
C THR A 38 14.84 -2.51 -2.90
N GLU A 39 14.40 -3.14 -4.00
CA GLU A 39 13.30 -2.65 -4.83
C GLU A 39 11.97 -2.83 -4.12
N ALA A 40 11.74 -3.99 -3.50
CA ALA A 40 10.56 -4.24 -2.69
C ALA A 40 10.44 -3.23 -1.54
N MET A 41 11.54 -2.91 -0.86
CA MET A 41 11.56 -1.87 0.17
C MET A 41 11.08 -0.52 -0.40
N MET A 42 11.66 -0.05 -1.51
CA MET A 42 11.25 1.21 -2.14
C MET A 42 9.76 1.19 -2.54
N ILE A 43 9.28 0.10 -3.11
CA ILE A 43 7.89 -0.06 -3.54
C ILE A 43 6.94 -0.05 -2.33
N ILE A 44 7.24 -0.81 -1.28
CA ILE A 44 6.40 -0.90 -0.07
C ILE A 44 6.23 0.48 0.56
N TYR A 45 7.31 1.22 0.75
CA TYR A 45 7.23 2.57 1.34
C TYR A 45 6.57 3.58 0.41
N ALA A 46 6.75 3.47 -0.91
CA ALA A 46 6.06 4.32 -1.88
C ALA A 46 4.53 4.08 -1.89
N LEU A 47 4.08 2.87 -1.52
CA LEU A 47 2.66 2.52 -1.45
C LEU A 47 1.99 2.92 -0.13
N LYS A 48 2.75 3.36 0.88
CA LYS A 48 2.23 3.77 2.19
C LYS A 48 1.10 4.81 2.10
N PRO A 49 1.21 5.90 1.31
CA PRO A 49 0.11 6.88 1.20
C PRO A 49 -1.16 6.28 0.59
N ALA A 50 -1.03 5.37 -0.36
CA ALA A 50 -2.20 4.71 -0.97
C ALA A 50 -2.92 3.80 0.03
N LEU A 51 -2.18 3.13 0.92
CA LEU A 51 -2.76 2.33 2.00
C LEU A 51 -3.51 3.20 3.02
N VAL A 52 -2.94 4.36 3.39
CA VAL A 52 -3.60 5.26 4.35
C VAL A 52 -4.88 5.86 3.76
N VAL A 53 -4.80 6.39 2.54
CA VAL A 53 -6.00 6.91 1.84
C VAL A 53 -7.03 5.80 1.63
N GLY A 54 -6.58 4.59 1.28
CA GLY A 54 -7.44 3.43 1.11
C GLY A 54 -8.18 3.04 2.39
N ARG A 55 -7.46 2.94 3.51
CA ARG A 55 -8.05 2.62 4.83
C ARG A 55 -9.19 3.57 5.19
N ASP A 56 -9.00 4.86 4.92
CA ASP A 56 -9.96 5.89 5.34
C ASP A 56 -11.12 6.10 4.36
N HIS A 57 -10.96 5.74 3.08
CA HIS A 57 -11.88 6.16 2.03
C HIS A 57 -12.35 5.05 1.08
N ASP A 58 -11.66 3.92 0.98
CA ASP A 58 -12.03 2.83 0.07
C ASP A 58 -13.00 1.86 0.77
N PRO A 59 -14.28 1.77 0.36
CA PRO A 59 -15.24 0.84 0.94
C PRO A 59 -14.89 -0.63 0.71
N PHE A 60 -13.92 -0.92 -0.17
CA PHE A 60 -13.44 -2.27 -0.45
C PHE A 60 -12.11 -2.61 0.25
N PHE A 61 -11.56 -1.71 1.07
CA PHE A 61 -10.25 -1.88 1.67
C PHE A 61 -10.13 -3.18 2.49
N GLU A 62 -11.11 -3.46 3.34
CA GLU A 62 -11.20 -4.70 4.13
C GLU A 62 -11.21 -5.97 3.26
N TYR A 63 -11.74 -5.90 2.04
CA TYR A 63 -11.73 -7.05 1.12
C TYR A 63 -10.34 -7.35 0.56
N LEU A 64 -9.49 -6.32 0.45
CA LEU A 64 -8.08 -6.47 0.04
C LEU A 64 -7.21 -6.98 1.21
N PHE A 65 -7.61 -6.62 2.42
CA PHE A 65 -6.87 -6.86 3.66
C PHE A 65 -7.74 -7.50 4.75
N PRO A 66 -8.32 -8.69 4.49
CA PRO A 66 -9.11 -9.35 5.53
C PRO A 66 -8.19 -9.66 6.71
N ASP A 67 -8.66 -9.34 7.91
CA ASP A 67 -8.04 -9.66 9.20
C ASP A 67 -6.79 -8.82 9.58
N VAL A 68 -6.45 -7.78 8.82
CA VAL A 68 -5.23 -6.98 9.09
C VAL A 68 -5.38 -5.48 8.88
N ASP A 69 -6.56 -5.00 8.49
CA ASP A 69 -6.84 -3.59 8.21
C ASP A 69 -6.65 -2.70 9.45
N ASP A 70 -7.14 -3.14 10.61
CA ASP A 70 -6.95 -2.48 11.91
C ASP A 70 -5.53 -2.68 12.49
N ASP A 71 -4.80 -3.71 12.04
CA ASP A 71 -3.47 -4.08 12.54
C ASP A 71 -2.33 -3.29 11.86
N MET A 72 -2.61 -2.54 10.80
CA MET A 72 -1.57 -1.85 10.04
C MET A 72 -1.01 -0.64 10.81
N ASP A 73 0.32 -0.61 11.01
CA ASP A 73 1.06 0.53 11.53
C ASP A 73 1.21 1.64 10.47
N LEU A 74 0.08 2.29 10.18
CA LEU A 74 -0.05 3.38 9.25
C LEU A 74 -0.41 4.67 10.02
N PRO A 75 0.23 5.80 9.70
CA PRO A 75 -0.11 7.09 10.27
C PRO A 75 -1.51 7.51 9.85
N ASP A 76 -2.07 8.48 10.54
CA ASP A 76 -3.34 9.09 10.14
C ASP A 76 -3.17 9.92 8.86
N LEU A 77 -4.26 10.07 8.09
CA LEU A 77 -4.21 10.72 6.77
C LEU A 77 -3.75 12.18 6.83
N ASP A 78 -4.07 12.89 7.90
CA ASP A 78 -3.65 14.27 8.18
C ASP A 78 -2.16 14.41 8.51
N GLU A 79 -1.48 13.33 8.88
CA GLU A 79 -0.03 13.31 9.11
C GLU A 79 0.78 13.11 7.82
N ILE A 80 0.13 12.74 6.71
CA ILE A 80 0.79 12.53 5.42
C ILE A 80 0.84 13.86 4.65
N SER A 81 1.84 14.69 4.96
CA SER A 81 2.12 15.95 4.25
C SER A 81 2.34 15.81 2.73
N ASP A 82 2.59 14.58 2.24
CA ASP A 82 2.84 14.25 0.82
C ASP A 82 1.71 13.40 0.18
N ALA A 83 0.54 13.29 0.85
CA ALA A 83 -0.62 12.69 0.20
C ALA A 83 -1.01 13.56 -1.02
N PRO A 84 -1.42 12.96 -2.16
CA PRO A 84 -1.85 13.74 -3.30
C PRO A 84 -2.99 14.67 -2.85
N THR A 85 -2.74 15.97 -2.91
CA THR A 85 -3.69 17.00 -2.48
C THR A 85 -5.04 16.74 -3.14
N ARG A 86 -6.12 16.77 -2.34
CA ARG A 86 -7.47 16.66 -2.89
C ARG A 86 -7.63 17.73 -3.98
N SER A 87 -8.06 17.32 -5.17
CA SER A 87 -8.29 18.23 -6.31
C SER A 87 -9.18 19.43 -5.97
N SER A 88 -9.98 19.35 -4.90
CA SER A 88 -10.83 20.44 -4.40
C SER A 88 -10.08 21.61 -3.75
N ASP A 89 -8.80 21.46 -3.41
CA ASP A 89 -7.98 22.53 -2.81
C ASP A 89 -7.26 23.39 -3.85
N LEU A 90 -7.36 23.05 -5.14
CA LEU A 90 -6.76 23.82 -6.24
C LEU A 90 -7.66 24.97 -6.75
N ASP A 91 -8.90 25.06 -6.27
CA ASP A 91 -9.91 26.03 -6.74
C ASP A 91 -10.21 27.16 -5.72
N ARG A 92 -9.29 27.47 -4.78
CA ARG A 92 -9.46 28.57 -3.82
C ARG A 92 -8.42 29.68 -3.94
#